data_AF-A0AAD7CGG8-F1
#
_entry.id   AF-A0AAD7CGG8-F1
#
_cell.length_a   1.000
_cell.length_b   1.000
_cell.length_c   1.000
_cell.angle_alpha   90.00
_cell.angle_beta   90.00
_cell.angle_gamma   90.00
#
_symmetry.space_group_name_H-M   'P 1'
#
loop_
_entity.id
_entity.type
_entity.pdbx_description
1 polymer ?
#
loop_
_entity_poly.entity_id
_entity_poly.type
_entity_poly.pdbx_seq_one_letter_code
_entity_poly.pdbx_strand_id
1 'polypeptide(L)'
;MSAPFIYTPQSEYHAHLPHYPLFTRPFQQSPFNVTQTIYPSSPYVGPPLSEHGTPPPFSAAGFRNDQGSNSGWGTRRRRRPSWHGTSSPRVTPFIPPLHLSPSLDGRIPLDHGGPHSAPPQWPTTSPYLYPTTPFMPNVPIYPSSNYVPGYPQLYSQPPPQIHPWLNGDAPSHEFCFDLSMSSFHPQRLVGPDHAVPLTLADLQSPAFHPPVTKLRIVCDQIPNWPVDLVYGVNGFGGPPITLGDILVAIHQKLHQRISHSDFARLSVHEVGEVTRAFMNRCRLESTRRGIAFHSDSEERQQGVKVVDFLVGKTMFRGLVRTADGYIKMVVA
;
A
#
# COMPACT_ATOMS: atom_id res chain seq x y z
N MET A 1 8.51 21.18 -60.32
CA MET A 1 7.76 21.49 -59.09
C MET A 1 7.51 20.18 -58.35
N SER A 2 8.38 19.86 -57.40
CA SER A 2 8.39 18.61 -56.64
C SER A 2 8.02 18.90 -55.18
N ALA A 3 7.04 18.19 -54.66
CA ALA A 3 6.55 18.34 -53.28
C ALA A 3 7.58 17.81 -52.25
N PRO A 4 7.63 18.36 -51.02
CA PRO A 4 8.54 17.89 -49.99
C PRO A 4 8.01 16.61 -49.34
N PHE A 5 8.87 15.61 -49.21
CA PHE A 5 8.60 14.39 -48.44
C PHE A 5 8.63 14.73 -46.94
N ILE A 6 7.50 14.51 -46.26
CA ILE A 6 7.40 14.57 -44.80
C ILE A 6 7.70 13.17 -44.26
N TYR A 7 8.85 13.03 -43.61
CA TYR A 7 9.22 11.82 -42.89
C TYR A 7 8.45 11.76 -41.56
N THR A 8 7.59 10.76 -41.42
CA THR A 8 6.93 10.42 -40.15
C THR A 8 7.68 9.24 -39.53
N PRO A 9 8.34 9.39 -38.38
CA PRO A 9 8.99 8.26 -37.72
C PRO A 9 7.91 7.32 -37.16
N GLN A 10 7.93 6.06 -37.60
CA GLN A 10 7.20 4.99 -36.92
C GLN A 10 7.77 4.83 -35.51
N SER A 11 6.95 5.13 -34.52
CA SER A 11 7.22 4.84 -33.11
C SER A 11 6.35 3.66 -32.68
N GLU A 12 6.71 2.47 -33.13
CA GLU A 12 6.29 1.23 -32.46
C GLU A 12 7.28 0.93 -31.33
N TYR A 13 7.10 1.61 -30.21
CA TYR A 13 7.67 1.16 -28.94
C TYR A 13 6.64 0.25 -28.25
N HIS A 14 6.69 -1.05 -28.59
CA HIS A 14 6.04 -2.08 -27.78
C HIS A 14 6.81 -2.22 -26.47
N ALA A 15 6.35 -1.54 -25.42
CA ALA A 15 6.77 -1.82 -24.06
C ALA A 15 6.28 -3.22 -23.68
N HIS A 16 7.18 -4.20 -23.75
CA HIS A 16 6.97 -5.51 -23.13
C HIS A 16 6.92 -5.32 -21.61
N LEU A 17 5.70 -5.17 -21.07
CA LEU A 17 5.44 -5.34 -19.65
C LEU A 17 5.85 -6.76 -19.24
N PRO A 18 6.60 -6.95 -18.15
CA PRO A 18 6.87 -8.27 -17.63
C PRO A 18 5.55 -8.94 -17.24
N HIS A 19 5.26 -10.03 -17.92
CA HIS A 19 4.13 -10.90 -17.71
C HIS A 19 4.24 -11.53 -16.31
N TYR A 20 3.46 -11.01 -15.36
CA TYR A 20 3.29 -11.67 -14.08
C TYR A 20 2.51 -12.99 -14.32
N PRO A 21 2.92 -14.13 -13.75
CA PRO A 21 2.09 -15.32 -13.75
C PRO A 21 0.84 -15.02 -12.92
N LEU A 22 -0.26 -14.76 -13.63
CA LEU A 22 -1.60 -14.79 -13.06
C LEU A 22 -1.80 -16.19 -12.47
N PHE A 23 -1.98 -16.27 -11.15
CA PHE A 23 -2.66 -17.40 -10.53
C PHE A 23 -4.12 -17.36 -10.98
N THR A 24 -4.38 -17.86 -12.19
CA THR A 24 -5.71 -18.22 -12.65
C THR A 24 -6.17 -19.40 -11.79
N ARG A 25 -6.99 -19.11 -10.78
CA ARG A 25 -7.84 -20.13 -10.18
C ARG A 25 -8.71 -20.70 -11.30
N PRO A 26 -8.79 -22.03 -11.50
CA PRO A 26 -9.76 -22.59 -12.41
C PRO A 26 -11.15 -22.21 -11.90
N PHE A 27 -11.91 -21.47 -12.71
CA PHE A 27 -13.33 -21.28 -12.49
C PHE A 27 -13.98 -22.67 -12.51
N GLN A 28 -14.40 -23.13 -11.33
CA GLN A 28 -15.26 -24.27 -11.19
C GLN A 28 -16.60 -23.92 -11.86
N GLN A 29 -16.76 -24.39 -13.10
CA GLN A 29 -18.01 -24.25 -13.84
C GLN A 29 -19.11 -24.96 -13.04
N SER A 30 -20.04 -24.18 -12.51
CA SER A 30 -21.29 -24.67 -11.93
C SER A 30 -22.07 -25.43 -13.03
N PRO A 31 -22.47 -26.70 -12.80
CA PRO A 31 -23.24 -27.47 -13.76
C PRO A 31 -24.74 -27.09 -13.80
N PHE A 32 -25.14 -25.97 -13.18
CA PHE A 32 -26.53 -25.52 -13.14
C PHE A 32 -26.71 -24.17 -13.83
N ASN A 33 -26.51 -24.14 -15.15
CA ASN A 33 -27.12 -23.13 -16.02
C ASN A 33 -28.16 -23.81 -16.88
N VAL A 34 -29.39 -23.88 -16.37
CA VAL A 34 -30.56 -24.18 -17.20
C VAL A 34 -30.95 -22.88 -17.90
N THR A 35 -30.78 -22.87 -19.21
CA THR A 35 -31.36 -21.88 -20.11
C THR A 35 -32.88 -21.92 -19.96
N GLN A 36 -33.48 -20.92 -19.30
CA GLN A 36 -34.92 -20.66 -19.38
C GLN A 36 -35.15 -19.23 -19.87
N THR A 37 -35.17 -19.11 -21.19
CA THR A 37 -36.09 -18.20 -21.88
C THR A 37 -37.53 -18.65 -21.60
N ILE A 38 -38.47 -17.71 -21.70
CA ILE A 38 -39.94 -17.87 -21.63
C ILE A 38 -40.53 -17.64 -20.22
N TYR A 39 -40.67 -16.36 -19.85
CA TYR A 39 -41.80 -15.92 -19.05
C TYR A 39 -42.79 -15.17 -19.95
N PRO A 40 -44.10 -15.50 -19.93
CA PRO A 40 -45.13 -14.74 -20.62
C PRO A 40 -45.34 -13.38 -19.95
N SER A 41 -45.73 -12.40 -20.77
CA SER A 41 -46.09 -11.04 -20.38
C SER A 41 -47.13 -11.03 -19.25
N SER A 42 -46.81 -10.29 -18.18
CA SER A 42 -47.73 -10.00 -17.07
C SER A 42 -49.00 -9.29 -17.59
N PRO A 43 -50.22 -9.71 -17.19
CA PRO A 43 -51.48 -9.10 -17.62
C PRO A 43 -51.86 -7.80 -16.87
N TYR A 44 -50.94 -7.18 -16.12
CA TYR A 44 -51.23 -5.98 -15.31
C TYR A 44 -50.62 -4.68 -15.86
N VAL A 45 -50.34 -4.60 -17.16
CA VAL A 45 -50.00 -3.32 -17.80
C VAL A 45 -51.31 -2.58 -18.11
N GLY A 46 -51.64 -1.60 -17.27
CA GLY A 46 -52.74 -0.68 -17.51
C GLY A 46 -52.53 0.18 -18.78
N PRO A 47 -53.61 0.68 -19.39
CA PRO A 47 -53.53 1.41 -20.66
C PRO A 47 -52.77 2.75 -20.51
N PRO A 48 -52.11 3.22 -21.58
CA PRO A 48 -51.50 4.55 -21.60
C PRO A 48 -52.60 5.62 -21.58
N LEU A 49 -52.64 6.42 -20.52
CA LEU A 49 -53.46 7.62 -20.46
C LEU A 49 -52.88 8.67 -21.40
N SER A 50 -53.71 9.05 -22.38
CA SER A 50 -53.50 10.12 -23.32
C SER A 50 -53.39 11.50 -22.66
N GLU A 51 -52.53 12.30 -23.27
CA GLU A 51 -52.40 13.75 -23.27
C GLU A 51 -53.60 14.58 -22.78
N HIS A 52 -53.33 15.55 -21.90
CA HIS A 52 -53.58 17.00 -22.05
C HIS A 52 -53.67 17.65 -20.67
N GLY A 53 -52.68 18.47 -20.33
CA GLY A 53 -52.69 19.26 -19.10
C GLY A 53 -51.51 20.22 -19.08
N THR A 54 -51.73 21.41 -19.65
CA THR A 54 -50.86 22.58 -19.51
C THR A 54 -50.56 22.86 -18.03
N PRO A 55 -49.28 23.06 -17.64
CA PRO A 55 -48.97 23.46 -16.27
C PRO A 55 -49.36 24.93 -16.04
N PRO A 56 -49.94 25.29 -14.88
CA PRO A 56 -50.19 26.68 -14.54
C PRO A 56 -48.87 27.42 -14.23
N PRO A 57 -48.81 28.74 -14.47
CA PRO A 57 -47.62 29.53 -14.15
C PRO A 57 -47.49 29.66 -12.63
N PHE A 58 -46.39 29.14 -12.09
CA PHE A 58 -45.99 29.41 -10.71
C PHE A 58 -45.69 30.90 -10.57
N SER A 59 -46.57 31.59 -9.86
CA SER A 59 -46.32 32.93 -9.35
C SER A 59 -45.23 32.86 -8.29
N ALA A 60 -44.11 33.52 -8.55
CA ALA A 60 -43.07 33.78 -7.57
C ALA A 60 -43.64 34.74 -6.49
N ALA A 61 -44.22 34.16 -5.44
CA ALA A 61 -44.56 34.88 -4.23
C ALA A 61 -43.26 35.14 -3.46
N GLY A 62 -42.90 36.43 -3.37
CA GLY A 62 -41.72 36.91 -2.69
C GLY A 62 -41.72 36.55 -1.20
N PHE A 63 -40.61 35.96 -0.76
CA PHE A 63 -40.29 35.92 0.66
C PHE A 63 -39.83 37.32 1.08
N ARG A 64 -40.72 37.94 1.85
CA ARG A 64 -40.57 39.21 2.54
C ARG A 64 -39.51 39.03 3.64
N ASN A 65 -38.47 39.87 3.58
CA ASN A 65 -37.51 40.06 4.66
C ASN A 65 -38.23 40.65 5.88
N ASP A 66 -38.44 39.85 6.92
CA ASP A 66 -38.73 40.37 8.26
C ASP A 66 -37.43 40.47 9.05
N GLN A 67 -37.00 41.72 9.23
CA GLN A 67 -36.09 42.14 10.28
C GLN A 67 -36.79 41.94 11.63
N GLY A 68 -36.27 41.05 12.46
CA GLY A 68 -36.75 40.82 13.82
C GLY A 68 -35.58 40.42 14.71
N SER A 69 -35.25 41.32 15.61
CA SER A 69 -34.08 41.36 16.48
C SER A 69 -34.03 40.25 17.55
N ASN A 70 -32.80 39.83 17.85
CA ASN A 70 -32.26 39.67 19.21
C ASN A 70 -32.66 38.44 20.04
N SER A 71 -31.72 37.49 20.22
CA SER A 71 -31.08 37.21 21.52
C SER A 71 -30.11 36.02 21.40
N GLY A 72 -29.08 36.02 22.28
CA GLY A 72 -27.90 35.14 22.27
C GLY A 72 -28.25 33.65 22.18
N TRP A 73 -27.36 32.79 21.68
CA TRP A 73 -26.15 32.34 22.37
C TRP A 73 -25.00 32.09 21.38
N GLY A 74 -23.94 32.90 21.46
CA GLY A 74 -22.74 32.71 20.66
C GLY A 74 -21.79 31.71 21.30
N THR A 75 -21.76 30.47 20.82
CA THR A 75 -20.60 29.58 21.00
C THR A 75 -19.46 30.08 20.10
N ARG A 76 -18.64 30.97 20.66
CA ARG A 76 -17.38 31.43 20.06
C ARG A 76 -16.50 30.21 19.77
N ARG A 77 -16.25 29.93 18.48
CA ARG A 77 -15.12 29.09 18.07
C ARG A 77 -13.83 29.75 18.55
N ARG A 78 -13.15 29.13 19.52
CA ARG A 78 -11.77 29.47 19.88
C ARG A 78 -10.89 29.29 18.64
N ARG A 79 -10.32 30.38 18.12
CA ARG A 79 -9.19 30.31 17.20
C ARG A 79 -8.02 29.66 17.96
N ARG A 80 -7.41 28.63 17.37
CA ARG A 80 -6.15 28.08 17.85
C ARG A 80 -5.06 29.16 17.76
N PRO A 81 -4.11 29.24 18.71
CA PRO A 81 -2.98 30.14 18.61
C PRO A 81 -2.17 29.81 17.36
N SER A 82 -2.00 30.78 16.48
CA SER A 82 -0.95 30.74 15.46
C SER A 82 0.39 30.85 16.18
N TRP A 83 1.22 29.83 16.02
CA TRP A 83 2.63 29.88 16.40
C TRP A 83 3.33 30.90 15.48
N HIS A 84 3.42 32.15 15.93
CA HIS A 84 4.40 33.09 15.41
C HIS A 84 5.71 32.83 16.17
N GLY A 85 6.52 31.93 15.62
CA GLY A 85 7.91 31.80 16.00
C GLY A 85 8.63 33.11 15.67
N THR A 86 9.16 33.73 16.71
CA THR A 86 10.06 34.87 16.70
C THR A 86 11.24 34.62 15.75
N SER A 87 11.55 35.66 14.99
CA SER A 87 12.74 35.81 14.16
C SER A 87 14.03 35.49 14.91
N SER A 88 14.68 34.38 14.56
CA SER A 88 16.13 34.21 14.80
C SER A 88 16.91 34.88 13.67
N PRO A 89 18.02 35.57 13.97
CA PRO A 89 18.89 36.14 12.95
C PRO A 89 19.57 35.03 12.15
N ARG A 90 19.50 35.15 10.82
CA ARG A 90 20.29 34.37 9.86
C ARG A 90 21.78 34.56 10.16
N VAL A 91 22.41 33.52 10.69
CA VAL A 91 23.86 33.29 10.51
C VAL A 91 23.97 32.22 9.45
N THR A 92 24.38 32.62 8.25
CA THR A 92 24.72 31.72 7.16
C THR A 92 26.01 30.98 7.50
N PRO A 93 26.07 29.64 7.48
CA PRO A 93 27.34 28.95 7.42
C PRO A 93 27.94 29.12 6.03
N PHE A 94 29.19 29.58 6.03
CA PHE A 94 30.11 29.69 4.93
C PHE A 94 30.19 28.38 4.13
N ILE A 95 29.86 28.43 2.84
CA ILE A 95 30.04 27.33 1.88
C ILE A 95 31.43 27.52 1.26
N PRO A 96 32.42 26.63 1.49
CA PRO A 96 33.68 26.71 0.76
C PRO A 96 33.47 26.37 -0.72
N PRO A 97 34.21 27.01 -1.64
CA PRO A 97 34.05 26.78 -3.07
C PRO A 97 34.44 25.35 -3.45
N LEU A 98 33.54 24.66 -4.14
CA LEU A 98 33.80 23.38 -4.80
C LEU A 98 34.84 23.60 -5.90
N HIS A 99 36.00 22.97 -5.74
CA HIS A 99 36.97 22.80 -6.82
C HIS A 99 36.35 21.94 -7.92
N LEU A 100 36.02 22.57 -9.05
CA LEU A 100 35.73 21.90 -10.32
C LEU A 100 37.00 21.17 -10.79
N SER A 101 37.00 19.85 -10.69
CA SER A 101 37.95 19.02 -11.44
C SER A 101 37.46 18.89 -12.89
N PRO A 102 38.26 19.26 -13.90
CA PRO A 102 37.93 18.98 -15.29
C PRO A 102 38.11 17.48 -15.54
N SER A 103 37.00 16.76 -15.72
CA SER A 103 37.04 15.39 -16.23
C SER A 103 37.44 15.42 -17.69
N LEU A 104 38.61 14.84 -17.93
CA LEU A 104 39.27 14.61 -19.20
C LEU A 104 38.38 13.81 -20.16
N ASP A 105 38.31 14.28 -21.40
CA ASP A 105 37.78 13.56 -22.57
C ASP A 105 38.43 12.18 -22.70
N GLY A 106 37.70 11.14 -22.31
CA GLY A 106 38.03 9.75 -22.55
C GLY A 106 37.29 9.22 -23.76
N ARG A 107 37.88 9.39 -24.95
CA ARG A 107 37.47 8.71 -26.18
C ARG A 107 37.43 7.19 -25.95
N ILE A 108 36.26 6.59 -26.11
CA ILE A 108 36.08 5.14 -26.17
C ILE A 108 36.44 4.69 -27.60
N PRO A 109 37.44 3.82 -27.80
CA PRO A 109 37.59 3.12 -29.06
C PRO A 109 36.56 1.99 -29.14
N LEU A 110 35.72 2.03 -30.19
CA LEU A 110 35.07 0.82 -30.69
C LEU A 110 36.17 -0.12 -31.16
N ASP A 111 36.33 -1.26 -30.49
CA ASP A 111 37.03 -2.40 -31.06
C ASP A 111 36.01 -3.48 -31.38
N HIS A 112 35.98 -3.84 -32.66
CA HIS A 112 35.22 -4.93 -33.25
C HIS A 112 36.23 -5.92 -33.77
N GLY A 113 36.30 -7.12 -33.19
CA GLY A 113 36.94 -8.24 -33.87
C GLY A 113 37.47 -9.33 -32.96
N GLY A 114 36.90 -10.53 -33.07
CA GLY A 114 37.69 -11.75 -32.91
C GLY A 114 37.18 -12.77 -31.89
N PRO A 115 36.83 -14.00 -32.33
CA PRO A 115 36.32 -15.07 -31.46
C PRO A 115 37.41 -16.08 -31.13
N HIS A 116 37.83 -16.26 -29.86
CA HIS A 116 38.58 -17.46 -29.45
C HIS A 116 38.39 -17.81 -27.96
N SER A 117 37.75 -18.97 -27.75
CA SER A 117 38.15 -20.07 -26.87
C SER A 117 39.02 -19.78 -25.63
N ALA A 118 38.43 -19.91 -24.43
CA ALA A 118 38.97 -20.72 -23.32
C ALA A 118 38.05 -20.64 -22.06
N PRO A 119 37.80 -21.76 -21.36
CA PRO A 119 37.17 -21.72 -20.04
C PRO A 119 38.16 -21.21 -18.97
N PRO A 120 37.70 -20.43 -17.96
CA PRO A 120 38.56 -19.95 -16.90
C PRO A 120 38.94 -21.12 -15.97
N GLN A 121 40.23 -21.45 -15.97
CA GLN A 121 40.84 -22.35 -15.01
C GLN A 121 40.99 -21.59 -13.69
N TRP A 122 40.33 -22.07 -12.64
CA TRP A 122 40.49 -21.55 -11.29
C TRP A 122 41.87 -21.96 -10.75
N PRO A 123 42.68 -21.03 -10.23
CA PRO A 123 43.96 -21.38 -9.61
C PRO A 123 43.71 -22.17 -8.32
N THR A 124 43.92 -23.48 -8.42
CA THR A 124 44.12 -24.38 -7.30
C THR A 124 45.56 -24.21 -6.84
N THR A 125 45.79 -23.50 -5.72
CA THR A 125 46.84 -23.76 -4.71
C THR A 125 47.04 -22.54 -3.81
N SER A 126 46.73 -22.68 -2.53
CA SER A 126 47.49 -21.99 -1.48
C SER A 126 47.49 -22.86 -0.23
N PRO A 127 48.60 -23.58 0.07
CA PRO A 127 48.78 -24.19 1.37
C PRO A 127 49.08 -23.07 2.36
N TYR A 128 48.19 -22.90 3.34
CA TYR A 128 48.43 -22.07 4.52
C TYR A 128 49.64 -22.62 5.28
N LEU A 129 50.82 -22.08 4.97
CA LEU A 129 51.96 -22.07 5.86
C LEU A 129 51.63 -21.10 7.00
N TYR A 130 51.31 -21.66 8.16
CA TYR A 130 51.29 -20.91 9.41
C TYR A 130 52.70 -20.33 9.64
N PRO A 131 52.86 -19.01 9.79
CA PRO A 131 54.10 -18.45 10.27
C PRO A 131 54.27 -18.84 11.73
N THR A 132 55.19 -19.76 11.98
CA THR A 132 55.80 -20.02 13.28
C THR A 132 56.38 -18.71 13.80
N THR A 133 55.71 -18.08 14.77
CA THR A 133 56.25 -16.90 15.43
C THR A 133 57.44 -17.32 16.30
N PRO A 134 58.60 -16.65 16.17
CA PRO A 134 59.76 -16.96 17.00
C PRO A 134 59.51 -16.56 18.45
N PHE A 135 59.88 -17.46 19.34
CA PHE A 135 60.03 -17.29 20.78
C PHE A 135 60.57 -15.89 21.14
N MET A 136 59.77 -15.09 21.84
CA MET A 136 60.24 -13.93 22.60
C MET A 136 60.54 -14.40 24.04
N PRO A 137 61.80 -14.35 24.50
CA PRO A 137 62.13 -14.58 25.90
C PRO A 137 61.90 -13.31 26.72
N ASN A 138 61.41 -13.49 27.95
CA ASN A 138 61.26 -12.50 29.02
C ASN A 138 60.19 -11.41 28.86
N VAL A 139 58.95 -11.77 29.22
CA VAL A 139 57.98 -10.82 29.78
C VAL A 139 57.86 -11.10 31.28
N PRO A 140 58.02 -10.11 32.18
CA PRO A 140 57.91 -10.31 33.62
C PRO A 140 56.51 -10.80 34.01
N ILE A 141 56.50 -11.90 34.76
CA ILE A 141 55.32 -12.55 35.31
C ILE A 141 54.75 -11.63 36.41
N TYR A 142 53.71 -10.87 36.09
CA TYR A 142 52.89 -10.20 37.10
C TYR A 142 51.96 -11.25 37.74
N PRO A 143 51.73 -11.18 39.07
CA PRO A 143 50.88 -12.12 39.78
C PRO A 143 49.46 -12.10 39.19
N SER A 144 48.98 -13.30 38.90
CA SER A 144 47.66 -13.62 38.35
C SER A 144 46.56 -12.89 39.11
N SER A 145 46.07 -11.81 38.53
CA SER A 145 44.88 -11.12 38.99
C SER A 145 43.68 -12.05 38.85
N ASN A 146 42.92 -12.17 39.93
CA ASN A 146 41.68 -12.90 40.10
C ASN A 146 40.89 -13.12 38.80
N TYR A 147 40.84 -14.38 38.35
CA TYR A 147 39.82 -14.86 37.41
C TYR A 147 38.46 -14.64 38.08
N VAL A 148 37.81 -13.52 37.78
CA VAL A 148 36.38 -13.36 38.02
C VAL A 148 35.70 -14.30 37.01
N PRO A 149 34.97 -15.35 37.43
CA PRO A 149 34.22 -16.18 36.52
C PRO A 149 33.25 -15.28 35.75
N GLY A 150 33.53 -15.10 34.46
CA GLY A 150 32.70 -14.30 33.57
C GLY A 150 31.34 -14.94 33.45
N TYR A 151 30.35 -14.42 34.18
CA TYR A 151 28.96 -14.77 33.96
C TYR A 151 28.61 -14.43 32.51
N PRO A 152 27.99 -15.34 31.76
CA PRO A 152 27.55 -15.04 30.40
C PRO A 152 26.63 -13.82 30.47
N GLN A 153 27.08 -12.72 29.86
CA GLN A 153 26.23 -11.55 29.67
C GLN A 153 25.03 -12.01 28.85
N LEU A 154 23.87 -12.07 29.50
CA LEU A 154 22.60 -12.26 28.83
C LEU A 154 22.37 -11.01 27.97
N TYR A 155 22.85 -11.04 26.73
CA TYR A 155 22.59 -9.98 25.77
C TYR A 155 21.08 -9.85 25.62
N SER A 156 20.53 -8.77 26.19
CA SER A 156 19.14 -8.39 25.97
C SER A 156 18.96 -8.25 24.46
N GLN A 157 18.19 -9.16 23.87
CA GLN A 157 17.82 -9.04 22.47
C GLN A 157 17.12 -7.70 22.27
N PRO A 158 17.46 -6.94 21.22
CA PRO A 158 16.75 -5.71 20.93
C PRO A 158 15.26 -6.03 20.77
N PRO A 159 14.37 -5.13 21.23
CA PRO A 159 12.94 -5.33 21.06
C PRO A 159 12.67 -5.50 19.56
N PRO A 160 11.82 -6.47 19.17
CA PRO A 160 11.62 -6.72 17.75
C PRO A 160 11.04 -5.45 17.09
N GLN A 161 11.53 -5.08 15.92
CA GLN A 161 11.18 -3.85 15.21
C GLN A 161 10.25 -4.16 14.04
N ILE A 162 9.35 -3.22 13.74
CA ILE A 162 8.45 -3.28 12.58
C ILE A 162 9.03 -2.38 11.49
N HIS A 163 8.93 -2.80 10.22
CA HIS A 163 9.36 -1.99 9.08
C HIS A 163 8.74 -0.58 9.14
N PRO A 164 9.48 0.51 8.85
CA PRO A 164 8.99 1.89 9.03
C PRO A 164 7.66 2.20 8.35
N TRP A 165 7.40 1.63 7.17
CA TRP A 165 6.11 1.82 6.45
C TRP A 165 4.96 0.99 7.00
N LEU A 166 5.25 0.03 7.87
CA LEU A 166 4.26 -0.75 8.61
C LEU A 166 4.15 -0.30 10.06
N ASN A 167 5.00 0.61 10.55
CA ASN A 167 4.98 0.99 11.96
C ASN A 167 3.80 1.92 12.25
N GLY A 168 2.79 1.41 12.95
CA GLY A 168 1.62 2.18 13.36
C GLY A 168 1.82 3.00 14.64
N ASP A 169 2.87 2.74 15.42
CA ASP A 169 3.21 3.51 16.62
C ASP A 169 3.80 4.89 16.26
N ALA A 170 4.54 4.93 15.15
CA ALA A 170 5.09 6.14 14.55
C ALA A 170 4.73 6.17 13.06
N PRO A 171 3.45 6.46 12.72
CA PRO A 171 2.96 6.34 11.35
C PRO A 171 3.75 7.27 10.43
N SER A 172 4.34 6.70 9.39
CA SER A 172 5.06 7.50 8.38
C SER A 172 4.07 8.38 7.62
N HIS A 173 4.30 9.70 7.65
CA HIS A 173 3.56 10.65 6.81
C HIS A 173 3.88 10.49 5.32
N GLU A 174 4.94 9.75 4.99
CA GLU A 174 5.37 9.50 3.63
C GLU A 174 4.71 8.25 3.03
N PHE A 175 3.92 7.48 3.77
CA PHE A 175 3.29 6.26 3.25
C PHE A 175 1.79 6.45 3.04
N CYS A 176 1.31 6.08 1.85
CA CYS A 176 -0.09 6.16 1.47
C CYS A 176 -0.52 4.82 0.87
N PHE A 177 -1.53 4.20 1.48
CA PHE A 177 -2.14 2.99 0.95
C PHE A 177 -3.64 3.00 1.24
N ASP A 178 -4.42 3.32 0.20
CA ASP A 178 -5.88 3.34 0.26
C ASP A 178 -6.44 1.95 -0.05
N LEU A 179 -7.01 1.32 0.97
CA LEU A 179 -7.57 -0.02 0.92
C LEU A 179 -8.86 -0.08 0.09
N SER A 180 -9.51 1.07 -0.18
CA SER A 180 -10.72 1.14 -1.01
C SER A 180 -10.43 0.86 -2.49
N MET A 181 -9.19 1.06 -2.93
CA MET A 181 -8.79 0.92 -4.33
C MET A 181 -8.88 -0.53 -4.79
N SER A 182 -9.52 -0.75 -5.95
CA SER A 182 -9.60 -2.09 -6.55
C SER A 182 -8.23 -2.62 -6.99
N SER A 183 -7.32 -1.72 -7.37
CA SER A 183 -5.93 -2.03 -7.71
C SER A 183 -5.00 -1.98 -6.49
N PHE A 184 -4.04 -2.89 -6.45
CA PHE A 184 -2.98 -2.88 -5.44
C PHE A 184 -1.96 -1.79 -5.79
N HIS A 185 -2.00 -0.66 -5.07
CA HIS A 185 -1.17 0.50 -5.39
C HIS A 185 -0.64 1.23 -4.14
N PRO A 186 0.25 0.60 -3.35
CA PRO A 186 0.92 1.29 -2.25
C PRO A 186 1.87 2.36 -2.80
N GLN A 187 1.83 3.56 -2.22
CA GLN A 187 2.59 4.71 -2.67
C GLN A 187 3.39 5.35 -1.53
N ARG A 188 4.53 5.95 -1.90
CA ARG A 188 5.31 6.84 -1.07
C ARG A 188 5.10 8.29 -1.50
N LEU A 189 4.75 9.15 -0.56
CA LEU A 189 4.66 10.59 -0.75
C LEU A 189 6.07 11.18 -0.68
N VAL A 190 6.51 11.78 -1.78
CA VAL A 190 7.82 12.46 -1.91
C VAL A 190 7.67 13.98 -1.73
N GLY A 191 6.45 14.49 -1.87
CA GLY A 191 6.09 15.90 -1.67
C GLY A 191 4.57 16.07 -1.57
N PRO A 192 4.06 17.32 -1.47
CA PRO A 192 2.65 17.61 -1.23
C PRO A 192 1.70 16.97 -2.25
N ASP A 193 2.10 16.95 -3.52
CA ASP A 193 1.29 16.46 -4.64
C ASP A 193 1.99 15.35 -5.43
N HIS A 194 3.05 14.78 -4.86
CA HIS A 194 3.87 13.77 -5.54
C HIS A 194 3.85 12.46 -4.77
N ALA A 195 3.07 11.51 -5.28
CA ALA A 195 3.07 10.13 -4.84
C ALA A 195 3.79 9.26 -5.88
N VAL A 196 4.77 8.48 -5.43
CA VAL A 196 5.51 7.53 -6.26
C VAL A 196 5.16 6.12 -5.78
N PRO A 197 4.81 5.18 -6.67
CA PRO A 197 4.57 3.79 -6.28
C PRO A 197 5.78 3.20 -5.54
N LEU A 198 5.55 2.34 -4.55
CA LEU A 198 6.64 1.61 -3.88
C LEU A 198 7.41 0.76 -4.90
N THR A 199 8.74 0.73 -4.79
CA THR A 199 9.55 -0.09 -5.69
C THR A 199 9.49 -1.56 -5.28
N LEU A 200 9.80 -2.45 -6.21
CA LEU A 200 9.86 -3.89 -5.93
C LEU A 200 10.89 -4.22 -4.83
N ALA A 201 12.04 -3.55 -4.84
CA ALA A 201 13.08 -3.73 -3.83
C ALA A 201 12.55 -3.40 -2.43
N ASP A 202 11.74 -2.35 -2.31
CA ASP A 202 11.16 -2.00 -1.01
C ASP A 202 10.11 -3.02 -0.57
N LEU A 203 9.26 -3.50 -1.48
CA LEU A 203 8.27 -4.53 -1.19
C LEU A 203 8.92 -5.87 -0.77
N GLN A 204 10.12 -6.17 -1.26
CA GLN A 204 10.88 -7.37 -0.89
C GLN A 204 11.62 -7.25 0.45
N SER A 205 11.63 -6.08 1.07
CA SER A 205 12.26 -5.90 2.38
C SER A 205 11.57 -6.73 3.47
N PRO A 206 12.32 -7.28 4.45
CA PRO A 206 11.72 -7.96 5.59
C PRO A 206 10.79 -7.03 6.37
N ALA A 207 9.58 -7.50 6.69
CA ALA A 207 8.60 -6.70 7.42
C ALA A 207 8.96 -6.47 8.90
N PHE A 208 9.83 -7.33 9.45
CA PHE A 208 10.20 -7.33 10.86
C PHE A 208 11.68 -7.61 11.05
N HIS A 209 12.23 -7.12 12.17
CA HIS A 209 13.57 -7.43 12.63
C HIS A 209 13.56 -7.81 14.11
N PRO A 210 13.95 -9.05 14.51
CA PRO A 210 14.31 -10.17 13.65
C PRO A 210 13.18 -10.60 12.69
N PRO A 211 13.52 -11.27 11.57
CA PRO A 211 12.53 -11.72 10.60
C PRO A 211 11.58 -12.77 11.18
N VAL A 212 10.31 -12.72 10.77
CA VAL A 212 9.25 -13.63 11.23
C VAL A 212 8.66 -14.42 10.06
N THR A 213 8.25 -15.65 10.31
CA THR A 213 7.62 -16.54 9.31
C THR A 213 6.13 -16.78 9.57
N LYS A 214 5.62 -16.37 10.74
CA LYS A 214 4.22 -16.47 11.12
C LYS A 214 3.73 -15.12 11.63
N LEU A 215 2.59 -14.69 11.14
CA LEU A 215 2.00 -13.40 11.48
C LEU A 215 0.46 -13.50 11.43
N ARG A 216 -0.20 -12.94 12.44
CA ARG A 216 -1.65 -12.76 12.47
C ARG A 216 -1.96 -11.30 12.69
N ILE A 217 -2.68 -10.71 11.75
CA ILE A 217 -3.10 -9.30 11.78
C ILE A 217 -4.61 -9.25 12.04
N VAL A 218 -5.01 -8.45 13.02
CA VAL A 218 -6.41 -8.23 13.40
C VAL A 218 -6.74 -6.76 13.26
N CYS A 219 -7.94 -6.42 12.79
CA CYS A 219 -8.43 -5.05 12.80
C CYS A 219 -9.67 -4.96 13.68
N ASP A 220 -9.68 -4.03 14.63
CA ASP A 220 -10.76 -3.88 15.61
C ASP A 220 -12.14 -3.63 14.98
N GLN A 221 -12.19 -3.03 13.80
CA GLN A 221 -13.46 -2.77 13.10
C GLN A 221 -14.03 -4.02 12.43
N ILE A 222 -13.19 -5.02 12.16
CA ILE A 222 -13.54 -6.25 11.43
C ILE A 222 -12.83 -7.46 12.05
N PRO A 223 -13.02 -7.73 13.36
CA PRO A 223 -12.25 -8.74 14.08
C PRO A 223 -12.47 -10.17 13.54
N ASN A 224 -13.61 -10.40 12.87
CA ASN A 224 -13.98 -11.69 12.28
C ASN A 224 -13.18 -12.05 11.01
N TRP A 225 -12.42 -11.10 10.45
CA TRP A 225 -11.65 -11.30 9.22
C TRP A 225 -10.14 -11.07 9.45
N PRO A 226 -9.49 -11.87 10.30
CA PRO A 226 -8.04 -11.78 10.50
C PRO A 226 -7.28 -12.11 9.21
N VAL A 227 -6.09 -11.53 9.07
CA VAL A 227 -5.12 -11.88 8.02
C VAL A 227 -4.05 -12.75 8.65
N ASP A 228 -4.04 -14.03 8.28
CA ASP A 228 -3.05 -15.00 8.74
C ASP A 228 -2.02 -15.26 7.63
N LEU A 229 -0.74 -15.09 7.94
CA LEU A 229 0.41 -15.36 7.08
C LEU A 229 1.28 -16.41 7.76
N VAL A 230 1.53 -17.54 7.09
CA VAL A 230 2.34 -18.63 7.64
C VAL A 230 3.24 -19.18 6.53
N TYR A 231 4.55 -19.05 6.72
CA TYR A 231 5.59 -19.65 5.89
C TYR A 231 6.30 -20.78 6.62
N GLY A 232 6.74 -21.80 5.88
CA GLY A 232 7.53 -22.92 6.43
C GLY A 232 6.70 -24.02 7.10
N VAL A 233 5.54 -24.37 6.53
CA VAL A 233 4.61 -25.38 7.09
C VAL A 233 5.22 -26.79 7.20
N ASN A 234 6.37 -27.05 6.55
CA ASN A 234 6.99 -28.38 6.43
C ASN A 234 8.30 -28.54 7.24
N GLY A 235 8.52 -27.76 8.29
CA GLY A 235 9.72 -27.87 9.15
C GLY A 235 11.00 -27.29 8.54
N PHE A 236 11.03 -27.02 7.24
CA PHE A 236 12.04 -26.17 6.61
C PHE A 236 11.68 -24.71 6.90
N GLY A 237 12.58 -23.97 7.55
CA GLY A 237 12.40 -22.55 7.83
C GLY A 237 11.97 -21.82 6.56
N GLY A 238 10.75 -21.27 6.56
CA GLY A 238 10.23 -20.53 5.42
C GLY A 238 10.99 -19.22 5.21
N PRO A 239 10.89 -18.61 4.02
CA PRO A 239 11.41 -17.27 3.82
C PRO A 239 10.76 -16.30 4.82
N PRO A 240 11.46 -15.22 5.20
CA PRO A 240 10.90 -14.21 6.08
C PRO A 240 9.72 -13.50 5.40
N ILE A 241 8.71 -13.14 6.19
CA ILE A 241 7.58 -12.35 5.72
C ILE A 241 8.08 -10.97 5.29
N THR A 242 7.80 -10.60 4.05
CA THR A 242 8.19 -9.32 3.46
C THR A 242 7.10 -8.25 3.65
N LEU A 243 7.46 -6.99 3.42
CA LEU A 243 6.51 -5.89 3.36
C LEU A 243 5.39 -6.14 2.34
N GLY A 244 5.77 -6.58 1.13
CA GLY A 244 4.85 -6.85 0.03
C GLY A 244 3.83 -7.93 0.39
N ASP A 245 4.28 -9.01 1.02
CA ASP A 245 3.40 -10.11 1.45
C ASP A 245 2.27 -9.61 2.36
N ILE A 246 2.60 -8.73 3.32
CA ILE A 246 1.65 -8.16 4.26
C ILE A 246 0.64 -7.27 3.55
N LEU A 247 1.12 -6.32 2.74
CA LEU A 247 0.24 -5.36 2.06
C LEU A 247 -0.70 -6.08 1.07
N VAL A 248 -0.18 -7.06 0.32
CA VAL A 248 -0.98 -7.87 -0.60
C VAL A 248 -1.99 -8.72 0.15
N ALA A 249 -1.60 -9.38 1.24
CA ALA A 249 -2.52 -10.21 2.02
C ALA A 249 -3.65 -9.38 2.64
N ILE A 250 -3.35 -8.19 3.17
CA ILE A 250 -4.36 -7.24 3.66
C ILE A 250 -5.30 -6.85 2.52
N HIS A 251 -4.77 -6.40 1.39
CA HIS A 251 -5.59 -5.99 0.24
C HIS A 251 -6.52 -7.10 -0.23
N GLN A 252 -5.97 -8.29 -0.48
CA GLN A 252 -6.74 -9.44 -0.92
C GLN A 252 -7.81 -9.84 0.10
N LYS A 253 -7.49 -9.82 1.40
CA LYS A 253 -8.45 -10.18 2.45
C LYS A 253 -9.62 -9.19 2.51
N LEU A 254 -9.32 -7.89 2.45
CA LEU A 254 -10.34 -6.83 2.51
C LEU A 254 -11.21 -6.76 1.26
N HIS A 255 -10.68 -7.18 0.11
CA HIS A 255 -11.44 -7.25 -1.15
C HIS A 255 -12.24 -8.54 -1.33
N GLN A 256 -12.27 -9.44 -0.33
CA GLN A 256 -13.15 -10.60 -0.34
C GLN A 256 -14.62 -10.15 -0.26
N ARG A 257 -15.47 -10.80 -1.07
CA ARG A 257 -16.94 -10.64 -0.96
C ARG A 257 -17.41 -11.20 0.37
N ILE A 258 -18.33 -10.50 1.02
CA ILE A 258 -18.96 -11.01 2.23
C ILE A 258 -20.06 -12.03 1.91
N SER A 259 -20.33 -12.92 2.86
CA SER A 259 -21.46 -13.84 2.75
C SER A 259 -22.78 -13.14 3.08
N HIS A 260 -23.89 -13.63 2.55
CA HIS A 260 -25.22 -13.14 2.92
C HIS A 260 -25.52 -13.33 4.41
N SER A 261 -25.00 -14.41 5.01
CA SER A 261 -25.14 -14.65 6.45
C SER A 261 -24.40 -13.61 7.29
N ASP A 262 -23.23 -13.15 6.86
CA ASP A 262 -22.49 -12.12 7.59
C ASP A 262 -23.19 -10.76 7.46
N PHE A 263 -23.74 -10.46 6.28
CA PHE A 263 -24.55 -9.25 6.09
C PHE A 263 -25.83 -9.26 6.92
N ALA A 264 -26.51 -10.40 7.00
CA ALA A 264 -27.76 -10.54 7.76
C ALA A 264 -27.59 -10.45 9.28
N ARG A 265 -26.35 -10.62 9.79
CA ARG A 265 -26.03 -10.45 11.21
C ARG A 265 -25.90 -8.99 11.64
N LEU A 266 -25.81 -8.06 10.68
CA LEU A 266 -25.67 -6.64 10.96
C LEU A 266 -26.96 -6.07 11.54
N SER A 267 -26.82 -5.14 12.47
CA SER A 267 -27.92 -4.30 12.92
C SER A 267 -28.39 -3.37 11.79
N VAL A 268 -29.62 -2.85 11.89
CA VAL A 268 -30.19 -1.91 10.89
C VAL A 268 -29.30 -0.68 10.68
N HIS A 269 -28.65 -0.21 11.74
CA HIS A 269 -27.71 0.91 11.65
C HIS A 269 -26.46 0.54 10.84
N GLU A 270 -25.81 -0.58 11.17
CA GLU A 270 -24.62 -1.07 10.47
C GLU A 270 -24.92 -1.36 8.99
N VAL A 271 -26.09 -1.92 8.68
CA VAL A 271 -26.53 -2.11 7.29
C VAL A 271 -26.53 -0.79 6.52
N GLY A 272 -27.05 0.28 7.13
CA GLY A 272 -27.05 1.62 6.53
C GLY A 272 -25.64 2.18 6.29
N GLU A 273 -24.73 1.97 7.25
CA GLU A 273 -23.33 2.40 7.16
C GLU A 273 -22.54 1.64 6.08
N VAL A 274 -22.63 0.31 6.08
CA VAL A 274 -21.98 -0.56 5.10
C VAL A 274 -22.52 -0.31 3.70
N THR A 275 -23.84 -0.12 3.55
CA THR A 275 -24.45 0.22 2.26
C THR A 275 -23.94 1.55 1.73
N ARG A 276 -23.81 2.56 2.59
CA ARG A 276 -23.24 3.87 2.21
C ARG A 276 -21.78 3.75 1.81
N ALA A 277 -20.97 2.98 2.56
CA ALA A 277 -19.57 2.73 2.23
C ALA A 277 -19.42 2.02 0.87
N PHE A 278 -20.23 0.98 0.62
CA PHE A 278 -20.31 0.28 -0.67
C PHE A 278 -20.64 1.24 -1.82
N MET A 279 -21.69 2.04 -1.69
CA MET A 279 -22.07 3.01 -2.74
C MET A 279 -20.97 4.05 -2.99
N ASN A 280 -20.32 4.53 -1.93
CA ASN A 280 -19.20 5.46 -2.04
C ASN A 280 -18.01 4.82 -2.76
N ARG A 281 -17.67 3.57 -2.44
CA ARG A 281 -16.61 2.81 -3.12
C ARG A 281 -16.89 2.66 -4.61
N CYS A 282 -18.10 2.24 -4.98
CA CYS A 282 -18.50 2.16 -6.39
C CYS A 282 -18.34 3.52 -7.10
N ARG A 283 -18.81 4.61 -6.48
CA ARG A 283 -18.68 5.97 -7.05
C ARG A 283 -17.22 6.40 -7.24
N LEU A 284 -16.37 6.14 -6.25
CA LEU A 284 -14.95 6.50 -6.30
C LEU A 284 -14.19 5.71 -7.37
N GLU A 285 -14.46 4.42 -7.52
CA GLU A 285 -13.83 3.60 -8.56
C GLU A 285 -14.20 4.07 -9.97
N SER A 286 -15.47 4.40 -10.21
CA SER A 286 -15.90 4.96 -11.50
C SER A 286 -15.22 6.31 -11.80
N THR A 287 -15.07 7.15 -10.77
CA THR A 287 -14.34 8.42 -10.88
C THR A 287 -12.87 8.19 -11.21
N ARG A 288 -12.21 7.24 -10.54
CA ARG A 288 -10.78 6.92 -10.74
C ARG A 288 -10.49 6.37 -12.14
N ARG A 289 -11.38 5.53 -12.68
CA ARG A 289 -11.21 4.96 -14.02
C ARG A 289 -11.49 5.96 -15.14
N GLY A 290 -12.09 7.12 -14.83
CA GLY A 290 -12.47 8.12 -15.83
C GLY A 290 -13.55 7.63 -16.81
N ILE A 291 -14.21 6.51 -16.52
CA ILE A 291 -15.24 5.93 -17.37
C ILE A 291 -16.60 6.44 -16.89
N ALA A 292 -17.25 7.27 -17.70
CA ALA A 292 -18.60 7.72 -17.44
C ALA A 292 -19.58 6.53 -17.48
N PHE A 293 -20.25 6.28 -16.35
CA PHE A 293 -21.48 5.49 -16.15
C PHE A 293 -21.48 3.98 -16.46
N HIS A 294 -20.71 3.46 -17.42
CA HIS A 294 -20.86 2.05 -17.85
C HIS A 294 -20.07 1.03 -17.01
N SER A 295 -18.95 1.45 -16.39
CA SER A 295 -18.12 0.56 -15.55
C SER A 295 -18.67 0.33 -14.14
N ASP A 296 -19.72 1.07 -13.73
CA ASP A 296 -20.43 0.86 -12.47
C ASP A 296 -20.96 -0.57 -12.32
N SER A 297 -21.28 -1.21 -13.44
CA SER A 297 -21.90 -2.54 -13.45
C SER A 297 -20.98 -3.62 -12.88
N GLU A 298 -19.68 -3.61 -13.22
CA GLU A 298 -18.73 -4.63 -12.78
C GLU A 298 -18.49 -4.56 -11.27
N GLU A 299 -18.27 -3.37 -10.72
CA GLU A 299 -17.98 -3.21 -9.30
C GLU A 299 -19.23 -3.52 -8.46
N ARG A 300 -20.42 -3.15 -8.95
CA ARG A 300 -21.69 -3.51 -8.29
C ARG A 300 -21.97 -5.00 -8.33
N GLN A 301 -21.60 -5.70 -9.41
CA GLN A 301 -21.69 -7.16 -9.50
C GLN A 301 -20.77 -7.87 -8.50
N GLN A 302 -19.73 -7.20 -8.01
CA GLN A 302 -18.89 -7.75 -6.94
C GLN A 302 -19.57 -7.69 -5.57
N GLY A 303 -20.63 -6.89 -5.43
CA GLY A 303 -21.37 -6.75 -4.18
C GLY A 303 -20.52 -6.13 -3.06
N VAL A 304 -21.01 -6.34 -1.83
CA VAL A 304 -20.36 -5.83 -0.62
C VAL A 304 -19.09 -6.63 -0.34
N LYS A 305 -18.00 -5.93 -0.02
CA LYS A 305 -16.71 -6.49 0.34
C LYS A 305 -16.39 -6.22 1.81
N VAL A 306 -15.43 -6.95 2.37
CA VAL A 306 -14.99 -6.75 3.76
C VAL A 306 -14.52 -5.30 3.99
N VAL A 307 -13.88 -4.66 3.01
CA VAL A 307 -13.46 -3.25 3.09
C VAL A 307 -14.63 -2.27 3.36
N ASP A 308 -15.85 -2.61 2.94
CA ASP A 308 -17.03 -1.76 3.15
C ASP A 308 -17.42 -1.68 4.65
N PHE A 309 -16.98 -2.64 5.47
CA PHE A 309 -17.17 -2.64 6.92
C PHE A 309 -16.22 -1.69 7.66
N LEU A 310 -15.25 -1.09 6.96
CA LEU A 310 -14.40 -0.04 7.55
C LEU A 310 -15.11 1.33 7.58
N VAL A 311 -16.33 1.43 7.03
CA VAL A 311 -17.20 2.62 7.09
C VAL A 311 -16.45 3.92 6.71
N GLY A 312 -15.67 3.86 5.64
CA GLY A 312 -14.90 4.99 5.11
C GLY A 312 -13.51 5.20 5.72
N LYS A 313 -13.11 4.42 6.72
CA LYS A 313 -11.74 4.43 7.26
C LYS A 313 -10.84 3.51 6.43
N THR A 314 -10.60 3.88 5.19
CA THR A 314 -9.92 3.01 4.22
C THR A 314 -8.43 3.29 4.10
N MET A 315 -7.90 4.30 4.79
CA MET A 315 -6.47 4.60 4.74
C MET A 315 -5.72 3.71 5.72
N PHE A 316 -4.84 2.85 5.22
CA PHE A 316 -3.95 2.06 6.07
C PHE A 316 -2.92 2.98 6.75
N ARG A 317 -2.81 2.88 8.09
CA ARG A 317 -1.89 3.70 8.90
C ARG A 317 -0.73 2.93 9.51
N GLY A 318 -0.71 1.61 9.34
CA GLY A 318 0.33 0.75 9.88
C GLY A 318 -0.22 -0.35 10.77
N LEU A 319 0.70 -0.98 11.47
CA LEU A 319 0.55 -2.12 12.33
C LEU A 319 1.11 -1.78 13.71
N VAL A 320 0.36 -2.12 14.75
CA VAL A 320 0.74 -1.92 16.16
C VAL A 320 0.84 -3.27 16.84
N ARG A 321 1.85 -3.45 17.67
CA ARG A 321 1.96 -4.66 18.49
C ARG A 321 1.09 -4.56 19.73
N THR A 322 0.32 -5.61 19.97
CA THR A 322 -0.46 -5.73 21.20
C THR A 322 0.32 -6.55 22.22
N ALA A 323 0.07 -6.32 23.51
CA ALA A 323 0.66 -7.09 24.61
C ALA A 323 0.40 -8.61 24.49
N ASP A 324 -0.74 -8.97 23.90
CA ASP A 324 -1.16 -10.37 23.69
C ASP A 324 -0.41 -11.07 22.53
N GLY A 325 0.54 -10.37 21.89
CA GLY A 325 1.41 -10.95 20.85
C GLY A 325 0.82 -10.96 19.44
N TYR A 326 -0.44 -10.56 19.24
CA TYR A 326 -0.99 -10.32 17.90
C TYR A 326 -0.71 -8.90 17.40
N ILE A 327 -0.81 -8.73 16.09
CA ILE A 327 -0.55 -7.46 15.42
C ILE A 327 -1.90 -6.83 15.06
N LYS A 328 -2.08 -5.57 15.43
CA LYS A 328 -3.29 -4.81 15.16
C LYS A 328 -3.09 -3.90 13.96
N MET A 329 -3.98 -3.98 12.98
CA MET A 329 -4.05 -3.06 11.85
C MET A 329 -4.75 -1.76 12.26
N VAL A 330 -4.09 -0.63 12.00
CA VAL A 330 -4.65 0.70 12.22
C VAL A 330 -5.11 1.28 10.88
N VAL A 331 -6.35 1.76 10.85
CA VAL A 331 -6.97 2.41 9.69
C VAL A 331 -7.54 3.78 10.08
N ALA A 332 -7.58 4.71 9.13
CA ALA A 332 -8.08 6.07 9.32
C ALA A 332 -9.06 6.50 8.24
#